data_AF-A0A968KZ52-F1
#
_entry.id   AF-A0A968KZ52-F1
#
_cell.length_a   1.000
_cell.length_b   1.000
_cell.length_c   1.000
_cell.angle_alpha   90.00
_cell.angle_beta   90.00
_cell.angle_gamma   90.00
#
_symmetry.space_group_name_H-M   'P 1'
#
loop_
_entity.id
_entity.type
_entity.pdbx_description
1 polymer ?
#
loop_
_entity_poly.entity_id
_entity_poly.type
_entity_poly.pdbx_seq_one_letter_code
_entity_poly.pdbx_strand_id
1 'polypeptide(L)' 'MKSDTAPVIRSFIIRFVVEDTPQNEGEQPAYHGSIRHIQGAEELNFNEWAEAVEFMSRFVPIKASDNPKPQP' A
#
# COMPACT_ATOMS: atom_id res chain seq x y z
N MET A 1 21.30 22.97 -22.78
CA MET A 1 20.02 22.30 -23.06
C MET A 1 19.55 21.66 -21.77
N LYS A 2 18.50 22.19 -21.13
CA LYS A 2 17.88 21.52 -19.98
C LYS A 2 17.06 20.37 -20.56
N SER A 3 17.48 19.14 -20.34
CA SER A 3 16.71 17.97 -20.71
C SER A 3 15.40 18.03 -19.94
N ASP A 4 14.31 18.26 -20.65
CA ASP A 4 12.94 18.21 -20.11
C ASP A 4 12.60 16.73 -19.85
N THR A 5 13.20 16.17 -18.81
CA THR A 5 12.93 14.79 -18.41
C THR A 5 11.56 14.76 -17.77
N ALA A 6 10.59 14.21 -18.48
CA ALA A 6 9.26 13.96 -17.96
C ALA A 6 9.34 13.23 -16.61
N PRO A 7 8.47 13.58 -15.64
CA PRO A 7 8.50 12.94 -14.33
C PRO A 7 8.23 11.44 -14.46
N VAL A 8 9.02 10.65 -13.74
CA VAL A 8 8.83 9.20 -13.68
C VAL A 8 7.68 8.91 -12.71
N ILE A 9 6.50 8.65 -13.26
CA ILE A 9 5.31 8.30 -12.47
C ILE A 9 5.32 6.81 -12.12
N ARG A 10 5.04 6.49 -10.86
CA ARG A 10 4.78 5.14 -10.35
C ARG A 10 3.34 5.10 -9.84
N SER A 11 2.59 4.07 -10.21
CA SER A 11 1.16 3.99 -9.97
C SER A 11 0.82 2.68 -9.29
N PHE A 12 -0.02 2.76 -8.27
CA PHE A 12 -0.46 1.61 -7.48
C PHE A 12 -1.98 1.61 -7.39
N ILE A 13 -2.58 0.43 -7.41
CA ILE A 13 -3.98 0.21 -7.03
C ILE A 13 -3.97 -0.52 -5.70
N ILE A 14 -4.73 0.01 -4.73
CA ILE A 14 -4.95 -0.64 -3.44
C ILE A 14 -6.43 -1.02 -3.37
N ARG A 15 -6.70 -2.27 -3.00
CA ARG A 15 -8.05 -2.81 -2.79
C ARG A 15 -8.15 -3.26 -1.35
N PHE A 16 -9.27 -2.94 -0.71
CA PHE A 16 -9.65 -3.52 0.58
C PHE A 16 -10.85 -4.42 0.32
N VAL A 17 -10.77 -5.63 0.80
CA VAL A 17 -11.82 -6.64 0.68
C VAL A 17 -12.27 -6.97 2.08
N VAL A 18 -13.59 -6.96 2.26
CA VAL A 18 -14.25 -7.41 3.47
C VAL A 18 -14.88 -8.75 3.16
N GLU A 19 -14.52 -9.78 3.91
CA GLU A 19 -15.22 -11.05 3.82
C GLU A 19 -16.52 -10.94 4.62
N ASP A 20 -17.64 -10.77 3.92
CA ASP A 20 -18.99 -10.63 4.49
C ASP A 20 -19.57 -11.94 5.06
N THR A 21 -18.83 -13.05 4.99
CA THR A 21 -19.23 -14.33 5.56
C THR A 21 -18.53 -14.56 6.91
N PRO A 22 -19.14 -14.15 8.03
CA PRO A 22 -18.71 -14.65 9.33
C PRO A 22 -18.87 -16.18 9.33
N GLN A 23 -17.78 -16.91 9.54
CA GLN A 23 -17.84 -18.37 9.69
C GLN A 23 -18.52 -18.78 11.00
N ASN A 24 -18.53 -17.89 12.00
CA ASN A 24 -19.23 -18.07 13.28
C ASN A 24 -19.95 -16.81 13.74
N GLU A 25 -21.04 -16.99 14.51
CA GLU A 25 -21.71 -15.90 15.23
C GLU A 25 -20.74 -15.24 16.22
N GLY A 26 -20.36 -13.98 15.95
CA GLY A 26 -19.47 -13.18 16.80
C GLY A 26 -18.08 -12.90 16.23
N GLU A 27 -17.72 -13.43 15.07
CA GLU A 27 -16.46 -13.07 14.39
C GLU A 27 -16.55 -11.65 13.78
N GLN A 28 -15.50 -10.85 14.02
CA GLN A 28 -15.35 -9.58 13.32
C GLN A 28 -15.03 -9.84 11.85
N PRO A 29 -15.52 -9.00 10.92
CA PRO A 29 -15.23 -9.16 9.51
C PRO A 29 -13.71 -9.19 9.27
N ALA A 30 -13.24 -10.22 8.55
CA ALA A 30 -11.85 -10.32 8.15
C ALA A 30 -11.59 -9.33 7.01
N TYR A 31 -10.72 -8.36 7.26
CA TYR A 31 -10.23 -7.44 6.24
C TYR A 31 -8.93 -7.99 5.67
N HIS A 32 -8.86 -8.06 4.35
CA HIS A 32 -7.60 -8.24 3.65
C HIS A 32 -7.46 -7.18 2.56
N GLY A 33 -6.23 -6.78 2.30
CA GLY A 33 -5.88 -5.83 1.28
C GLY A 33 -5.11 -6.49 0.14
N SER A 34 -5.17 -5.88 -1.04
CA SER A 34 -4.21 -6.16 -2.11
C SER A 34 -3.68 -4.87 -2.69
N ILE A 35 -2.39 -4.85 -3.01
CA ILE A 35 -1.72 -3.74 -3.67
C ILE A 35 -1.07 -4.24 -4.96
N ARG A 36 -1.33 -3.53 -6.07
CA ARG A 36 -0.76 -3.84 -7.38
C ARG A 36 0.00 -2.64 -7.94
N HIS A 37 1.26 -2.87 -8.33
CA HIS A 37 2.04 -1.92 -9.12
C HIS A 37 1.66 -2.02 -10.60
N ILE A 38 1.20 -0.91 -11.18
CA ILE A 38 0.60 -0.92 -12.53
C ILE A 38 1.66 -1.14 -13.61
N GLN A 39 2.83 -0.50 -13.47
CA GLN A 39 3.88 -0.56 -14.47
C GLN A 39 4.61 -1.91 -14.48
N GLY A 40 4.72 -2.59 -13.34
CA GLY A 40 5.39 -3.90 -13.21
C GLY A 40 4.44 -5.09 -13.24
N ALA A 41 3.13 -4.86 -13.13
CA ALA A 41 2.10 -5.89 -12.93
C ALA A 41 2.33 -6.79 -11.69
N GLU A 42 3.19 -6.38 -10.76
CA GLU A 42 3.43 -7.05 -9.49
C GLU A 42 2.29 -6.76 -8.51
N GLU A 43 1.86 -7.78 -7.76
CA GLU A 43 0.77 -7.70 -6.80
C GLU A 43 1.16 -8.37 -5.48
N LEU A 44 0.71 -7.82 -4.36
CA LEU A 44 0.92 -8.33 -3.01
C LEU A 44 -0.40 -8.25 -2.24
N ASN A 45 -0.77 -9.32 -1.55
CA ASN A 45 -1.84 -9.30 -0.54
C ASN A 45 -1.24 -8.88 0.82
N PHE A 46 -1.96 -8.06 1.58
CA PHE A 46 -1.52 -7.58 2.89
C PHE A 46 -2.67 -7.62 3.89
N ASN A 47 -2.33 -7.77 5.17
CA ASN A 47 -3.29 -7.65 6.27
C ASN A 47 -3.06 -6.35 7.07
N GLU A 48 -1.85 -5.81 7.02
CA GLU A 48 -1.47 -4.56 7.67
C GLU A 48 -1.03 -3.51 6.65
N TRP A 49 -1.35 -2.24 6.90
CA TRP A 49 -0.92 -1.12 6.04
C TRP A 49 0.60 -1.02 5.89
N ALA A 50 1.35 -1.44 6.92
CA ALA A 50 2.82 -1.45 6.90
C ALA A 50 3.38 -2.29 5.74
N GLU A 51 2.76 -3.44 5.45
CA GLU A 51 3.16 -4.32 4.35
C GLU A 51 2.95 -3.65 2.98
N ALA A 52 1.85 -2.89 2.81
CA ALA A 52 1.59 -2.13 1.60
C ALA A 52 2.61 -1.00 1.40
N VAL A 53 3.01 -0.31 2.47
CA VAL A 53 4.07 0.71 2.43
C VAL A 53 5.42 0.10 2.08
N GLU A 54 5.76 -1.04 2.68
CA GLU A 54 6.98 -1.77 2.34
C GLU A 54 7.00 -2.16 0.86
N PHE A 55 5.88 -2.63 0.31
CA PHE A 55 5.76 -2.92 -1.12
C PHE A 55 6.00 -1.68 -1.99
N MET A 56 5.37 -0.55 -1.68
CA MET A 56 5.56 0.70 -2.43
C MET A 56 7.02 1.21 -2.35
N SER A 57 7.70 0.98 -1.21
CA SER A 57 9.09 1.40 -0.99
C SER A 57 10.09 0.79 -1.98
N ARG A 58 9.74 -0.35 -2.60
CA ARG A 58 10.56 -1.01 -3.63
C ARG A 58 10.62 -0.23 -4.95
N PHE A 59 9.63 0.63 -5.21
CA PHE A 59 9.46 1.35 -6.48
C PHE A 59 9.60 2.86 -6.35
N VAL A 60 9.33 3.40 -5.15
CA VAL A 60 9.42 4.82 -4.82
C VAL A 60 10.20 4.92 -3.51
N PRO A 61 11.17 5.84 -3.37
CA PRO A 61 11.88 6.05 -2.11
C PRO A 61 10.97 6.72 -1.07
N ILE A 62 10.05 5.93 -0.52
CA ILE A 62 9.18 6.33 0.57
C ILE A 62 10.01 6.19 1.83
N LYS A 63 10.53 7.30 2.34
CA LYS A 63 10.94 7.33 3.75
C LYS A 63 9.66 7.10 4.53
N ALA A 64 9.54 5.96 5.23
CA ALA A 64 8.51 5.81 6.25
C ALA A 64 8.65 7.05 7.15
N SER A 65 7.67 7.95 7.07
CA SER A 65 7.79 9.27 7.67
C SER A 65 8.20 9.10 9.12
N ASP A 66 9.32 9.72 9.50
CA ASP A 66 9.56 10.15 10.86
C ASP A 66 8.26 10.81 11.31
N ASN A 67 7.48 10.09 12.13
CA ASN A 67 6.35 10.67 12.82
C ASN A 67 6.94 11.87 13.57
N PRO A 68 6.57 13.13 13.28
CA PRO A 68 7.07 14.23 14.09
C PRO A 68 6.59 13.92 15.51
N LYS A 69 7.53 13.55 16.39
CA LYS A 69 7.24 13.34 17.80
C LYS A 69 6.39 14.53 18.25
N PRO A 70 5.25 14.33 18.93
CA PRO A 70 4.53 15.45 19.51
C PRO A 70 5.55 16.23 20.35
N GLN A 71 5.77 17.49 19.97
CA GLN A 71 6.63 18.37 20.75
C GLN A 71 5.99 18.53 22.13
N PRO A 72 6.79 18.46 23.21
CA PRO A 72 6.29 18.54 24.58
C PRO A 72 5.60 19.88 24.89
#